data_AF-A0A7C2K8W9-F1
#
_entry.id   AF-A0A7C2K8W9-F1
#
_cell.length_a   1.000
_cell.length_b   1.000
_cell.length_c   1.000
_cell.angle_alpha   90.00
_cell.angle_beta   90.00
_cell.angle_gamma   90.00
#
_symmetry.space_group_name_H-M   'P 1'
#
loop_
_entity.id
_entity.type
_entity.pdbx_description
1 polymer ?
#
loop_
_entity_poly.entity_id
_entity_poly.type
_entity_poly.pdbx_seq_one_letter_code
_entity_poly.pdbx_strand_id
1 'polypeptide(L)'
;MEPTARGARLVIEPQAGYSVAQLDDTVRRPRSQFRHRPPFQAHVRARASRSDPVGTLGFGLWNDPFAVSLGQAGAMRKLPASPQALWFFYGSPPNDMAYATPGVAAGWKAASLRSPRLPAALVVAGGAGLMAAGLLRRLQAWLVAWALSRVQAAEAEIEADLADWHSYELDWRDGAAEFRVDGELMLRAEQPPEPPLGFVLWIDNQYAVISRTRGIRFGLLPTTEPQWLEVADLHFSNVGQR
;
A
#
# COMPACT_ATOMS: atom_id res chain seq x y z
N MET A 1 5.15 -18.61 -2.01
CA MET A 1 6.38 -17.90 -2.43
C MET A 1 7.30 -18.94 -3.03
N GLU A 2 7.76 -18.70 -4.25
CA GLU A 2 8.64 -19.61 -4.99
C GLU A 2 10.01 -18.94 -5.17
N PRO A 3 11.12 -19.63 -4.88
CA PRO A 3 12.44 -19.09 -5.18
C PRO A 3 12.66 -19.02 -6.70
N THR A 4 13.35 -17.97 -7.16
CA THR A 4 13.84 -17.84 -8.53
C THR A 4 15.36 -17.82 -8.54
N ALA A 5 16.00 -17.88 -9.72
CA ALA A 5 17.45 -17.89 -9.82
C ALA A 5 18.13 -16.66 -9.17
N ARG A 6 17.40 -15.54 -9.01
CA ARG A 6 17.94 -14.27 -8.48
C ARG A 6 17.05 -13.60 -7.43
N GLY A 7 16.03 -14.30 -6.92
CA GLY A 7 15.07 -13.71 -6.00
C GLY A 7 13.89 -14.61 -5.66
N ALA A 8 12.69 -14.04 -5.64
CA ALA A 8 11.49 -14.75 -5.24
C ALA A 8 10.26 -14.28 -6.02
N ARG A 9 9.28 -15.17 -6.13
CA ARG A 9 7.98 -14.91 -6.73
C ARG A 9 6.88 -15.10 -5.69
N LEU A 10 6.04 -14.08 -5.54
CA LEU A 10 4.80 -14.15 -4.78
C LEU A 10 3.70 -14.52 -5.77
N VAL A 11 3.07 -15.68 -5.57
CA VAL A 11 2.11 -16.27 -6.50
C VAL A 11 0.75 -16.38 -5.82
N ILE A 12 -0.30 -15.98 -6.53
CA ILE A 12 -1.69 -16.30 -6.19
C ILE A 12 -2.28 -17.19 -7.29
N GLU A 13 -2.94 -18.26 -6.89
CA GLU A 13 -3.59 -19.20 -7.79
C GLU A 13 -4.99 -18.69 -8.22
N PRO A 14 -5.59 -19.27 -9.27
CA PRO A 14 -6.99 -19.01 -9.60
C PRO A 14 -7.92 -19.34 -8.43
N GLN A 15 -8.69 -18.36 -7.96
CA GLN A 15 -9.68 -18.55 -6.91
C GLN A 15 -10.75 -17.46 -6.89
N ALA A 16 -11.95 -17.85 -6.43
CA ALA A 16 -13.07 -16.92 -6.19
C ALA A 16 -13.01 -16.24 -4.82
N GLY A 17 -12.34 -16.86 -3.84
CA GLY A 17 -12.18 -16.31 -2.47
C GLY A 17 -11.07 -15.27 -2.37
N TYR A 18 -10.66 -14.90 -1.16
CA TYR A 18 -9.51 -14.02 -0.94
C TYR A 18 -8.18 -14.77 -1.09
N SER A 19 -7.28 -14.26 -1.93
CA SER A 19 -5.94 -14.79 -2.18
C SER A 19 -4.91 -13.72 -1.87
N VAL A 20 -3.85 -14.10 -1.18
CA VAL A 20 -2.73 -13.21 -0.89
C VAL A 20 -1.43 -14.00 -0.86
N ALA A 21 -0.41 -13.46 -1.49
CA ALA A 21 0.96 -13.79 -1.21
C ALA A 21 1.65 -12.52 -0.71
N GLN A 22 2.33 -12.61 0.44
CA GLN A 22 2.93 -11.45 1.11
C GLN A 22 4.23 -11.84 1.80
N LEU A 23 5.18 -10.91 1.75
CA LEU A 23 6.39 -10.88 2.56
C LEU A 23 6.41 -9.55 3.32
N ASP A 24 6.44 -9.60 4.65
CA ASP A 24 6.47 -8.41 5.48
C ASP A 24 7.25 -8.64 6.77
N ASP A 25 7.77 -7.56 7.37
CA ASP A 25 8.45 -7.61 8.67
C ASP A 25 7.61 -7.03 9.82
N THR A 26 6.29 -6.92 9.60
CA THR A 26 5.31 -6.42 10.57
C THR A 26 4.70 -7.53 11.42
N VAL A 27 4.80 -8.79 10.96
CA VAL A 27 4.24 -9.96 11.64
C VAL A 27 4.78 -10.08 13.06
N ARG A 28 3.85 -10.30 14.03
CA ARG A 28 4.14 -10.47 15.46
C ARG A 28 4.86 -9.28 16.14
N ARG A 29 4.80 -8.08 15.54
CA ARG A 29 5.35 -6.85 16.14
C ARG A 29 4.26 -5.83 16.41
N PRO A 30 4.22 -5.18 17.59
CA PRO A 30 3.43 -3.96 17.76
C PRO A 30 4.02 -2.84 16.89
N ARG A 31 3.19 -1.89 16.43
CA ARG A 31 3.64 -0.80 15.55
C ARG A 31 4.79 0.02 16.13
N SER A 32 4.87 0.17 17.45
CA SER A 32 5.99 0.87 18.12
C SER A 32 7.36 0.20 17.92
N GLN A 33 7.38 -1.08 17.56
CA GLN A 33 8.59 -1.89 17.35
C GLN A 33 8.87 -2.18 15.86
N PHE A 34 8.19 -1.49 14.95
CA PHE A 34 8.57 -1.52 13.54
C PHE A 34 9.98 -0.92 13.37
N ARG A 35 10.71 -1.43 12.36
CA ARG A 35 12.16 -1.25 12.27
C ARG A 35 12.58 -0.04 11.45
N HIS A 36 11.75 0.38 10.49
CA HIS A 36 12.18 1.35 9.49
C HIS A 36 11.84 2.76 9.92
N ARG A 37 12.87 3.60 9.84
CA ARG A 37 12.85 5.02 10.20
C ARG A 37 13.77 5.74 9.23
N PRO A 38 13.57 7.04 8.96
CA PRO A 38 14.56 7.79 8.21
C PRO A 38 15.88 7.85 9.03
N PRO A 39 17.04 7.88 8.36
CA PRO A 39 17.23 7.63 6.92
C PRO A 39 17.07 6.14 6.55
N PHE A 40 16.29 5.88 5.51
CA PHE A 40 16.03 4.54 4.97
C PHE A 40 16.19 4.55 3.47
N GLN A 41 16.85 3.54 2.93
CA GLN A 41 16.94 3.31 1.49
C GLN A 41 16.50 1.89 1.18
N ALA A 42 15.71 1.74 0.12
CA ALA A 42 15.35 0.45 -0.46
C ALA A 42 15.58 0.47 -1.97
N HIS A 43 16.03 -0.66 -2.48
CA HIS A 43 16.09 -0.96 -3.89
C HIS A 43 15.48 -2.34 -4.12
N VAL A 44 14.67 -2.45 -5.16
CA VAL A 44 14.09 -3.71 -5.62
C VAL A 44 13.95 -3.66 -7.12
N ARG A 45 14.26 -4.77 -7.78
CA ARG A 45 13.79 -5.00 -9.14
C ARG A 45 12.53 -5.83 -9.07
N ALA A 46 11.51 -5.44 -9.82
CA ALA A 46 10.25 -6.16 -9.83
C ALA A 46 9.63 -6.22 -11.22
N ARG A 47 8.80 -7.23 -11.44
CA ARG A 47 7.82 -7.31 -12.53
C ARG A 47 6.63 -8.18 -12.11
N ALA A 48 5.48 -7.93 -12.68
CA ALA A 48 4.29 -8.76 -12.56
C ALA A 48 4.18 -9.78 -13.70
N SER A 49 3.24 -10.72 -13.57
CA SER A 49 2.95 -11.71 -14.61
C SER A 49 2.34 -11.13 -15.89
N ARG A 50 1.77 -9.93 -15.82
CA ARG A 50 1.09 -9.22 -16.91
C ARG A 50 1.01 -7.72 -16.58
N SER A 51 0.68 -6.90 -17.56
CA SER A 51 0.60 -5.42 -17.43
C SER A 51 -0.57 -4.96 -16.54
N ASP A 52 -1.64 -5.76 -16.47
CA ASP A 52 -2.92 -5.43 -15.84
C ASP A 52 -3.40 -6.52 -14.85
N PRO A 53 -2.59 -6.90 -13.85
CA PRO A 53 -2.98 -7.96 -12.92
C PRO A 53 -4.27 -7.60 -12.18
N VAL A 54 -5.13 -8.57 -11.89
CA VAL A 54 -6.36 -8.36 -11.14
C VAL A 54 -6.06 -8.25 -9.65
N GLY A 55 -6.55 -7.19 -9.00
CA GLY A 55 -6.43 -6.97 -7.55
C GLY A 55 -5.47 -5.86 -7.19
N THR A 56 -4.65 -6.07 -6.16
CA THR A 56 -3.59 -5.14 -5.77
C THR A 56 -2.24 -5.83 -5.68
N LEU A 57 -1.19 -5.08 -5.94
CA LEU A 57 0.18 -5.51 -5.67
C LEU A 57 1.03 -4.30 -5.34
N GLY A 58 2.21 -4.56 -4.81
CA GLY A 58 3.16 -3.49 -4.57
C GLY A 58 4.16 -3.83 -3.49
N PHE A 59 4.90 -2.80 -3.10
CA PHE A 59 5.90 -2.89 -2.05
C PHE A 59 6.25 -1.52 -1.49
N GLY A 60 6.75 -1.51 -0.27
CA GLY A 60 7.24 -0.31 0.38
C GLY A 60 7.14 -0.40 1.89
N LEU A 61 6.96 0.75 2.53
CA LEU A 61 6.83 0.91 3.95
C LEU A 61 5.39 1.30 4.31
N TRP A 62 4.85 0.69 5.36
CA TRP A 62 3.54 1.05 5.89
C TRP A 62 3.44 0.77 7.38
N ASN A 63 2.41 1.34 8.02
CA ASN A 63 2.15 1.07 9.42
C ASN A 63 1.17 -0.09 9.67
N ASP A 64 0.77 -0.87 8.65
CA ASP A 64 -0.24 -1.92 8.74
C ASP A 64 -1.46 -1.45 9.57
N PRO A 65 -2.24 -0.47 9.09
CA PRO A 65 -3.21 0.27 9.91
C PRO A 65 -4.47 -0.54 10.24
N PHE A 66 -4.71 -1.66 9.56
CA PHE A 66 -5.95 -2.41 9.66
C PHE A 66 -5.86 -3.49 10.76
N ALA A 67 -6.87 -3.55 11.63
CA ALA A 67 -6.90 -4.51 12.73
C ALA A 67 -7.24 -5.94 12.32
N VAL A 68 -7.88 -6.06 11.16
CA VAL A 68 -8.35 -7.30 10.55
C VAL A 68 -8.08 -7.10 9.07
N SER A 69 -6.97 -7.63 8.56
CA SER A 69 -6.90 -7.91 7.13
C SER A 69 -8.06 -8.88 6.87
N LEU A 70 -9.03 -8.47 6.03
CA LEU A 70 -10.27 -9.21 5.79
C LEU A 70 -9.93 -10.67 5.39
N GLY A 71 -9.98 -11.59 6.36
CA GLY A 71 -9.79 -13.02 6.12
C GLY A 71 -8.40 -13.60 6.43
N GLN A 72 -7.41 -12.84 6.92
CA GLN A 72 -6.15 -13.45 7.36
C GLN A 72 -6.31 -14.17 8.71
N ALA A 73 -6.52 -15.49 8.65
CA ALA A 73 -6.32 -16.37 9.79
C ALA A 73 -4.82 -16.35 10.18
N GLY A 74 -4.47 -15.62 11.24
CA GLY A 74 -3.12 -15.64 11.83
C GLY A 74 -2.43 -14.28 12.01
N ALA A 75 -3.01 -13.18 11.51
CA ALA A 75 -2.54 -11.84 11.85
C ALA A 75 -2.90 -11.51 13.32
N MET A 76 -1.94 -11.10 14.14
CA MET A 76 -2.26 -10.55 15.47
C MET A 76 -3.22 -9.37 15.28
N ARG A 77 -4.30 -9.33 16.08
CA ARG A 77 -5.23 -8.20 16.15
C ARG A 77 -4.49 -6.95 16.64
N LYS A 78 -3.86 -6.20 15.74
CA LYS A 78 -3.35 -4.86 16.04
C LYS A 78 -4.56 -3.94 16.19
N LEU A 79 -4.57 -3.02 17.15
CA LEU A 79 -5.63 -1.99 17.20
C LEU A 79 -5.62 -1.19 15.89
N PRO A 80 -6.75 -0.69 15.36
CA PRO A 80 -6.71 0.18 14.19
C PRO A 80 -5.87 1.44 14.44
N ALA A 81 -5.20 1.92 13.41
CA ALA A 81 -4.46 3.17 13.44
C ALA A 81 -4.73 3.99 12.18
N SER A 82 -4.45 5.29 12.23
CA SER A 82 -4.48 6.12 11.03
C SER A 82 -3.39 5.67 10.04
N PRO A 83 -3.70 5.48 8.75
CA PRO A 83 -2.74 4.99 7.76
C PRO A 83 -1.49 5.88 7.60
N GLN A 84 -0.34 5.24 7.50
CA GLN A 84 0.95 5.83 7.13
C GLN A 84 1.59 4.91 6.09
N ALA A 85 2.03 5.45 4.93
CA ALA A 85 2.64 4.63 3.88
C ALA A 85 3.61 5.42 2.98
N LEU A 86 4.63 4.72 2.52
CA LEU A 86 5.52 5.07 1.39
C LEU A 86 5.61 3.81 0.52
N TRP A 87 4.95 3.77 -0.63
CA TRP A 87 4.89 2.55 -1.42
C TRP A 87 4.78 2.80 -2.92
N PHE A 88 5.26 1.82 -3.67
CA PHE A 88 4.82 1.58 -5.03
C PHE A 88 3.59 0.68 -4.95
N PHE A 89 2.47 1.16 -5.48
CA PHE A 89 1.17 0.53 -5.32
C PHE A 89 0.47 0.40 -6.66
N TYR A 90 -0.02 -0.79 -6.96
CA TYR A 90 -0.89 -1.06 -8.10
C TYR A 90 -2.28 -1.43 -7.60
N GLY A 91 -3.31 -0.88 -8.23
CA GLY A 91 -4.68 -1.36 -8.07
C GLY A 91 -5.40 -1.44 -9.40
N SER A 92 -5.86 -2.62 -9.79
CA SER A 92 -6.71 -2.79 -10.98
C SER A 92 -8.06 -2.13 -10.78
N PRO A 93 -8.81 -1.78 -11.85
CA PRO A 93 -10.24 -1.50 -11.70
C PRO A 93 -10.94 -2.62 -10.91
N PRO A 94 -11.87 -2.29 -9.99
CA PRO A 94 -12.46 -0.99 -9.74
C PRO A 94 -11.81 -0.20 -8.59
N ASN A 95 -10.52 -0.40 -8.28
CA ASN A 95 -9.81 0.38 -7.26
C ASN A 95 -9.97 1.89 -7.50
N ASP A 96 -10.05 2.65 -6.40
CA ASP A 96 -10.05 4.12 -6.41
C ASP A 96 -9.50 4.62 -5.09
N MET A 97 -8.20 4.88 -5.08
CA MET A 97 -7.48 5.31 -3.89
C MET A 97 -6.65 6.55 -4.18
N ALA A 98 -7.24 7.53 -4.86
CA ALA A 98 -6.61 8.84 -5.07
C ALA A 98 -6.64 9.65 -3.76
N TYR A 99 -5.54 9.63 -3.03
CA TYR A 99 -5.43 10.35 -1.76
C TYR A 99 -5.00 11.81 -1.96
N ALA A 100 -4.18 12.09 -2.98
CA ALA A 100 -3.72 13.43 -3.31
C ALA A 100 -4.75 14.21 -4.15
N THR A 101 -4.49 15.49 -4.42
CA THR A 101 -5.32 16.32 -5.32
C THR A 101 -4.41 17.24 -6.16
N PRO A 102 -4.27 17.00 -7.48
CA PRO A 102 -4.72 15.80 -8.21
C PRO A 102 -4.05 14.52 -7.66
N GLY A 103 -4.68 13.36 -7.86
CA GLY A 103 -4.21 12.08 -7.35
C GLY A 103 -4.49 10.94 -8.33
N VAL A 104 -3.92 9.77 -8.06
CA VAL A 104 -3.97 8.60 -8.96
C VAL A 104 -4.91 7.56 -8.38
N ALA A 105 -6.06 7.34 -9.02
CA ALA A 105 -7.14 6.52 -8.48
C ALA A 105 -6.84 5.01 -8.58
N ALA A 106 -6.32 4.56 -9.72
CA ALA A 106 -6.04 3.18 -10.05
C ALA A 106 -4.79 3.10 -10.93
N GLY A 107 -4.33 1.90 -11.25
CA GLY A 107 -3.09 1.69 -12.00
C GLY A 107 -1.86 1.68 -11.10
N TRP A 108 -0.68 1.79 -11.71
CA TRP A 108 0.61 1.75 -11.03
C TRP A 108 1.05 3.15 -10.60
N LYS A 109 1.42 3.30 -9.33
CA LYS A 109 1.79 4.61 -8.77
C LYS A 109 2.85 4.53 -7.68
N ALA A 110 3.63 5.59 -7.56
CA ALA A 110 4.33 5.92 -6.33
C ALA A 110 3.39 6.73 -5.44
N ALA A 111 3.32 6.41 -4.15
CA ALA A 111 2.45 7.12 -3.22
C ALA A 111 3.07 7.28 -1.83
N SER A 112 2.93 8.49 -1.29
CA SER A 112 3.19 8.83 0.11
C SER A 112 1.89 9.21 0.78
N LEU A 113 1.65 8.69 1.98
CA LEU A 113 0.44 8.89 2.75
C LEU A 113 0.79 9.19 4.21
N ARG A 114 0.46 10.39 4.68
CA ARG A 114 0.59 10.81 6.08
C ARG A 114 -0.77 11.26 6.60
N SER A 115 -1.41 10.40 7.39
CA SER A 115 -2.66 10.72 8.08
C SER A 115 -2.40 11.32 9.46
N PRO A 116 -3.32 12.12 10.04
CA PRO A 116 -3.21 12.55 11.43
C PRO A 116 -3.21 11.34 12.37
N ARG A 117 -2.34 11.34 13.39
CA ARG A 117 -2.34 10.28 14.41
C ARG A 117 -3.54 10.44 15.33
N LEU A 118 -4.52 9.55 15.19
CA LEU A 118 -5.71 9.51 16.02
C LEU A 118 -5.59 8.37 17.04
N PRO A 119 -6.11 8.54 18.27
CA PRO A 119 -6.32 7.43 19.20
C PRO A 119 -7.12 6.31 18.53
N ALA A 120 -6.77 5.05 18.82
CA ALA A 120 -7.41 3.88 18.20
C ALA A 120 -8.94 3.88 18.36
N ALA A 121 -9.45 4.34 19.52
CA ALA A 121 -10.89 4.47 19.75
C ALA A 121 -11.58 5.41 18.76
N LEU A 122 -10.94 6.53 18.38
CA LEU A 122 -11.47 7.44 17.37
C LEU A 122 -11.42 6.82 15.97
N VAL A 123 -10.37 6.07 15.65
CA VAL A 123 -10.28 5.35 14.36
C VAL A 123 -11.39 4.30 14.26
N VAL A 124 -11.62 3.54 15.33
CA VAL A 124 -12.71 2.55 15.42
C VAL A 124 -14.07 3.22 15.27
N ALA A 125 -14.34 4.27 16.07
CA ALA A 125 -15.61 4.99 16.03
C ALA A 125 -15.88 5.64 14.67
N GLY A 126 -14.85 6.28 14.08
CA GLY A 126 -14.94 6.88 12.76
C GLY A 126 -15.18 5.84 11.66
N GLY A 127 -14.47 4.71 11.70
CA GLY A 127 -14.67 3.59 10.78
C GLY A 127 -16.09 3.01 10.88
N ALA A 128 -16.59 2.76 12.10
CA ALA A 128 -17.96 2.29 12.32
C ALA A 128 -18.99 3.31 11.82
N GLY A 129 -18.77 4.61 12.06
CA GLY A 129 -19.62 5.68 11.55
C GLY A 129 -19.65 5.73 10.02
N LEU A 130 -18.50 5.57 9.35
CA LEU A 130 -18.41 5.48 7.89
C LEU A 130 -19.15 4.27 7.32
N MET A 131 -19.10 3.13 8.01
CA MET A 131 -19.85 1.93 7.62
C MET A 131 -21.36 2.13 7.79
N ALA A 132 -21.80 2.70 8.92
CA ALA A 132 -23.21 3.01 9.16
C ALA A 132 -23.76 4.04 8.15
N ALA A 133 -22.94 5.03 7.78
CA ALA A 133 -23.28 6.02 6.76
C ALA A 133 -23.39 5.43 5.34
N GLY A 134 -22.98 4.17 5.11
CA GLY A 134 -23.11 3.49 3.82
C GLY A 134 -24.55 3.39 3.30
N LEU A 135 -25.55 3.47 4.19
CA LEU A 135 -26.97 3.57 3.81
C LEU A 135 -27.30 4.87 3.07
N LEU A 136 -26.50 5.92 3.28
CA LEU A 136 -26.65 7.26 2.69
C LEU A 136 -25.38 7.63 1.93
N ARG A 137 -25.24 7.12 0.71
CA ARG A 137 -24.02 7.25 -0.14
C ARG A 137 -23.46 8.69 -0.20
N ARG A 138 -24.32 9.70 -0.27
CA ARG A 138 -23.89 11.12 -0.31
C ARG A 138 -23.23 11.58 0.99
N LEU A 139 -23.78 11.17 2.14
CA LEU A 139 -23.20 11.45 3.45
C LEU A 139 -21.87 10.72 3.61
N GLN A 140 -21.81 9.45 3.20
CA GLN A 140 -20.55 8.69 3.26
C GLN A 140 -19.47 9.34 2.40
N ALA A 141 -19.76 9.72 1.15
CA ALA A 141 -18.80 10.39 0.28
C ALA A 141 -18.31 11.72 0.88
N TRP A 142 -19.21 12.52 1.48
CA TRP A 142 -18.83 13.74 2.17
C TRP A 142 -17.91 13.50 3.37
N LEU A 143 -18.22 12.49 4.21
CA LEU A 143 -17.37 12.11 5.35
C LEU A 143 -15.98 11.64 4.89
N VAL A 144 -15.92 10.86 3.80
CA VAL A 144 -14.66 10.41 3.18
C VAL A 144 -13.88 11.61 2.65
N ALA A 145 -14.52 12.53 1.94
CA ALA A 145 -13.86 13.74 1.44
C ALA A 145 -13.29 14.60 2.58
N TRP A 146 -14.05 14.74 3.67
CA TRP A 146 -13.60 15.44 4.88
C TRP A 146 -12.45 14.71 5.60
N ALA A 147 -12.46 13.38 5.63
CA ALA A 147 -11.35 12.62 6.21
C ALA A 147 -10.08 12.77 5.35
N LEU A 148 -10.22 12.63 4.04
CA LEU A 148 -9.11 12.75 3.10
C LEU A 148 -8.56 14.17 2.99
N SER A 149 -9.33 15.21 3.29
CA SER A 149 -8.81 16.59 3.33
C SER A 149 -7.82 16.85 4.48
N ARG A 150 -7.73 15.92 5.44
CA ARG A 150 -6.75 15.97 6.55
C ARG A 150 -5.53 15.11 6.29
N VAL A 151 -5.54 14.34 5.21
CA VAL A 151 -4.46 13.46 4.82
C VAL A 151 -3.49 14.25 3.97
N GLN A 152 -2.22 14.23 4.34
CA GLN A 152 -1.15 14.73 3.49
C GLN A 152 -0.72 13.58 2.59
N ALA A 153 -1.01 13.69 1.30
CA ALA A 153 -0.66 12.68 0.32
C ALA A 153 0.06 13.29 -0.87
N ALA A 154 0.97 12.52 -1.44
CA ALA A 154 1.62 12.84 -2.71
C ALA A 154 1.62 11.56 -3.55
N GLU A 155 1.25 11.67 -4.82
CA GLU A 155 1.07 10.53 -5.71
C GLU A 155 1.60 10.89 -7.10
N ALA A 156 2.23 9.94 -7.77
CA ALA A 156 2.63 10.04 -9.16
C ALA A 156 2.30 8.73 -9.88
N GLU A 157 1.68 8.85 -11.04
CA GLU A 157 1.41 7.70 -11.92
C GLU A 157 2.74 7.23 -12.52
N ILE A 158 2.88 5.92 -12.65
CA ILE A 158 4.04 5.30 -13.27
C ILE A 158 3.56 4.64 -14.55
N GLU A 159 4.00 5.15 -15.69
CA GLU A 159 3.60 4.67 -17.02
C GLU A 159 4.36 3.40 -17.46
N ALA A 160 5.39 2.99 -16.70
CA ALA A 160 6.17 1.79 -16.96
C ALA A 160 5.29 0.52 -16.91
N ASP A 161 5.49 -0.40 -17.86
CA ASP A 161 4.72 -1.63 -17.95
C ASP A 161 5.10 -2.57 -16.80
N LEU A 162 4.12 -2.93 -15.98
CA LEU A 162 4.31 -3.87 -14.87
C LEU A 162 4.82 -5.24 -15.30
N ALA A 163 4.58 -5.69 -16.55
CA ALA A 163 5.08 -6.97 -17.04
C ALA A 163 6.60 -6.99 -17.25
N ASP A 164 7.21 -5.82 -17.43
CA ASP A 164 8.63 -5.66 -17.68
C ASP A 164 9.42 -5.50 -16.37
N TRP A 165 10.71 -5.85 -16.44
CA TRP A 165 11.60 -5.65 -15.30
C TRP A 165 11.98 -4.20 -15.17
N HIS A 166 11.64 -3.60 -14.03
CA HIS A 166 12.04 -2.25 -13.67
C HIS A 166 12.82 -2.23 -12.36
N SER A 167 13.72 -1.25 -12.22
CA SER A 167 14.38 -0.93 -10.97
C SER A 167 13.57 0.10 -10.20
N TYR A 168 13.34 -0.14 -8.91
CA TYR A 168 12.58 0.75 -8.04
C TYR A 168 13.44 1.13 -6.84
N GLU A 169 13.50 2.43 -6.57
CA GLU A 169 14.25 2.97 -5.43
C GLU A 169 13.35 3.84 -4.56
N LEU A 170 13.49 3.69 -3.24
CA LEU A 170 12.87 4.54 -2.24
C LEU A 170 13.96 5.08 -1.31
N ASP A 171 14.20 6.39 -1.35
CA ASP A 171 15.07 7.10 -0.40
C ASP A 171 14.20 7.94 0.53
N TRP A 172 14.10 7.54 1.80
CA TRP A 172 13.34 8.22 2.84
C TRP A 172 14.26 8.89 3.85
N ARG A 173 14.20 10.22 3.91
CA ARG A 173 14.94 11.08 4.83
C ARG A 173 13.99 11.84 5.74
N ASP A 174 14.53 12.54 6.73
CA ASP A 174 13.75 13.25 7.75
C ASP A 174 12.75 14.26 7.17
N GLY A 175 13.09 14.90 6.04
CA GLY A 175 12.26 15.92 5.40
C GLY A 175 11.57 15.49 4.11
N ALA A 176 11.99 14.41 3.46
CA ALA A 176 11.43 14.02 2.16
C ALA A 176 11.57 12.53 1.90
N ALA A 177 10.70 11.99 1.06
CA ALA A 177 10.86 10.68 0.45
C ALA A 177 10.88 10.81 -1.08
N GLU A 178 11.89 10.21 -1.73
CA GLU A 178 12.02 10.15 -3.18
C GLU A 178 11.76 8.73 -3.69
N PHE A 179 10.97 8.64 -4.75
CA PHE A 179 10.68 7.41 -5.47
C PHE A 179 11.26 7.49 -6.86
N ARG A 180 12.07 6.51 -7.25
CA ARG A 180 12.62 6.41 -8.60
C ARG A 180 12.25 5.11 -9.28
N VAL A 181 12.07 5.17 -10.59
CA VAL A 181 11.89 4.01 -11.47
C VAL A 181 12.93 4.12 -12.56
N ASP A 182 13.77 3.10 -12.72
CA ASP A 182 14.90 3.07 -13.65
C ASP A 182 15.82 4.30 -13.56
N GLY A 183 15.99 4.81 -12.33
CA GLY A 183 16.79 5.99 -12.01
C GLY A 183 16.06 7.34 -12.19
N GLU A 184 14.91 7.36 -12.87
CA GLU A 184 14.10 8.56 -13.07
C GLU A 184 13.26 8.86 -11.82
N LEU A 185 13.24 10.12 -11.39
CA LEU A 185 12.45 10.57 -10.24
C LEU A 185 10.97 10.65 -10.61
N MET A 186 10.16 9.76 -10.03
CA MET A 186 8.70 9.75 -10.24
C MET A 186 7.99 10.67 -9.25
N LEU A 187 8.40 10.61 -7.98
CA LEU A 187 7.73 11.33 -6.90
C LEU A 187 8.75 11.81 -5.87
N ARG A 188 8.61 13.07 -5.46
CA ARG A 188 9.25 13.61 -4.26
C ARG A 188 8.16 14.08 -3.29
N ALA A 189 8.04 13.40 -2.15
CA ALA A 189 7.09 13.73 -1.10
C ALA A 189 7.76 14.53 0.02
N GLU A 190 7.47 15.82 0.13
CA GLU A 190 8.07 16.76 1.11
C GLU A 190 7.54 16.60 2.55
N GLN A 191 6.52 15.78 2.77
CA GLN A 191 5.95 15.51 4.10
C GLN A 191 5.75 14.00 4.26
N PRO A 192 6.85 13.22 4.34
CA PRO A 192 6.75 11.78 4.44
C PRO A 192 6.05 11.36 5.75
N PRO A 193 5.45 10.16 5.79
CA PRO A 193 4.78 9.63 6.97
C PRO A 193 5.66 9.57 8.21
N GLU A 194 5.00 9.47 9.36
CA GLU A 194 5.72 9.41 10.63
C GLU A 194 6.21 8.00 10.95
N PRO A 195 7.50 7.82 11.33
CA PRO A 195 8.05 6.53 11.71
C PRO A 195 7.52 6.04 13.07
N PRO A 196 7.71 4.75 13.41
CA PRO A 196 8.32 3.71 12.58
C PRO A 196 7.33 3.04 11.61
N LEU A 197 7.84 2.55 10.49
CA LEU A 197 7.09 1.78 9.50
C LEU A 197 7.71 0.39 9.33
N GLY A 198 6.91 -0.55 8.85
CA GLY A 198 7.37 -1.89 8.48
C GLY A 198 7.35 -2.06 6.97
N PHE A 199 8.21 -2.95 6.47
CA PHE A 199 8.28 -3.28 5.06
C PHE A 199 7.19 -4.28 4.70
N VAL A 200 6.60 -4.12 3.52
CA VAL A 200 5.64 -5.05 2.92
C VAL A 200 5.90 -5.17 1.43
N LEU A 201 5.75 -6.37 0.92
CA LEU A 201 5.74 -6.75 -0.50
C LEU A 201 4.58 -7.73 -0.67
N TRP A 202 3.66 -7.49 -1.59
CA TRP A 202 2.47 -8.31 -1.72
C TRP A 202 1.88 -8.36 -3.13
N ILE A 203 1.05 -9.37 -3.33
CA ILE A 203 0.04 -9.45 -4.40
C ILE A 203 -1.21 -10.11 -3.80
N ASP A 204 -2.38 -9.56 -4.11
CA ASP A 204 -3.66 -10.12 -3.72
C ASP A 204 -4.74 -9.83 -4.77
N ASN A 205 -5.93 -10.37 -4.55
CA ASN A 205 -7.07 -10.20 -5.42
C ASN A 205 -8.16 -9.28 -4.81
N GLN A 206 -7.80 -8.35 -3.94
CA GLN A 206 -8.78 -7.43 -3.34
C GLN A 206 -8.87 -6.12 -4.12
N TYR A 207 -9.92 -5.34 -3.87
CA TYR A 207 -9.98 -3.95 -4.29
C TYR A 207 -10.52 -3.07 -3.17
N ALA A 208 -10.12 -1.80 -3.21
CA ALA A 208 -10.58 -0.75 -2.33
C ALA A 208 -10.95 0.50 -3.15
N VAL A 209 -12.13 1.03 -2.85
CA VAL A 209 -12.58 2.37 -3.24
C VAL A 209 -12.62 3.19 -1.97
N ILE A 210 -11.82 4.24 -1.91
CA ILE A 210 -11.80 5.27 -0.87
C ILE A 210 -11.81 6.62 -1.61
N SER A 211 -13.01 7.02 -2.01
CA SER A 211 -13.22 8.09 -2.99
C SER A 211 -13.98 9.26 -2.39
N ARG A 212 -13.54 10.48 -2.71
CA ARG A 212 -14.21 11.74 -2.30
C ARG A 212 -15.63 11.86 -2.85
N THR A 213 -15.94 11.17 -3.95
CA THR A 213 -17.25 11.23 -4.62
C THR A 213 -18.01 9.93 -4.53
N ARG A 214 -17.31 8.78 -4.48
CA ARG A 214 -17.95 7.45 -4.48
C ARG A 214 -18.07 6.82 -3.09
N GLY A 215 -17.46 7.41 -2.05
CA GLY A 215 -17.48 6.88 -0.69
C GLY A 215 -16.49 5.73 -0.52
N ILE A 216 -16.83 4.77 0.34
CA ILE A 216 -15.99 3.60 0.63
C ILE A 216 -16.64 2.32 0.14
N ARG A 217 -15.86 1.47 -0.51
CA ARG A 217 -16.26 0.10 -0.89
C ARG A 217 -15.03 -0.80 -0.93
N PHE A 218 -15.19 -2.03 -0.46
CA PHE A 218 -14.17 -3.06 -0.55
C PHE A 218 -14.79 -4.31 -1.19
N GLY A 219 -13.95 -5.14 -1.79
CA GLY A 219 -14.39 -6.43 -2.27
C GLY A 219 -13.24 -7.27 -2.80
N LEU A 220 -13.60 -8.42 -3.34
CA LEU A 220 -12.69 -9.36 -3.96
C LEU A 220 -12.95 -9.38 -5.46
N LEU A 221 -11.90 -9.63 -6.22
CA LEU A 221 -11.93 -9.87 -7.65
C LEU A 221 -11.52 -11.34 -7.87
N PRO A 222 -12.35 -12.16 -8.54
CA PRO A 222 -11.97 -13.54 -8.81
C PRO A 222 -10.75 -13.57 -9.74
N THR A 223 -9.78 -14.43 -9.43
CA THR A 223 -8.64 -14.71 -10.31
C THR A 223 -8.95 -15.95 -11.15
N THR A 224 -8.80 -15.85 -12.47
CA THR A 224 -9.04 -16.97 -13.40
C THR A 224 -7.77 -17.66 -13.85
N GLU A 225 -6.63 -16.99 -13.73
CA GLU A 225 -5.31 -17.47 -14.10
C GLU A 225 -4.33 -17.19 -12.95
N PRO A 226 -3.24 -17.97 -12.81
CA PRO A 226 -2.19 -17.68 -11.85
C PRO A 226 -1.60 -16.29 -12.11
N GLN A 227 -1.45 -15.50 -11.05
CA GLN A 227 -0.82 -14.18 -11.12
C GLN A 227 0.33 -14.11 -10.14
N TRP A 228 1.34 -13.32 -10.48
CA TRP A 228 2.49 -13.22 -9.61
C TRP A 228 3.18 -11.86 -9.67
N LEU A 229 3.89 -11.55 -8.59
CA LEU A 229 4.87 -10.48 -8.50
C LEU A 229 6.24 -11.13 -8.25
N GLU A 230 7.16 -10.96 -9.20
CA GLU A 230 8.52 -11.47 -9.12
C GLU A 230 9.44 -10.33 -8.73
N VAL A 231 10.31 -10.57 -7.75
CA VAL A 231 11.30 -9.62 -7.27
C VAL A 231 12.70 -10.20 -7.34
N ALA A 232 13.66 -9.33 -7.63
CA ALA A 232 15.09 -9.61 -7.60
C ALA A 232 15.82 -8.44 -6.95
N ASP A 233 17.04 -8.68 -6.47
CA ASP A 233 17.92 -7.65 -5.93
C ASP A 233 17.27 -6.80 -4.82
N LEU A 234 16.35 -7.39 -4.03
CA LEU A 234 15.68 -6.73 -2.92
C LEU A 234 16.67 -6.50 -1.78
N HIS A 235 16.97 -5.25 -1.50
CA HIS A 235 17.76 -4.86 -0.35
C HIS A 235 17.27 -3.52 0.21
N PHE A 236 17.33 -3.40 1.53
CA PHE A 236 17.02 -2.16 2.22
C PHE A 236 17.91 -2.01 3.45
N SER A 237 18.19 -0.77 3.80
CA SER A 237 19.02 -0.45 4.96
C SER A 237 18.54 0.83 5.63
N ASN A 238 18.59 0.83 6.96
CA ASN A 238 18.60 2.07 7.73
C ASN A 238 20.01 2.67 7.62
N VAL A 239 20.17 3.74 6.85
CA VAL A 239 21.48 4.31 6.52
C VAL A 239 22.02 5.09 7.71
N GLY A 240 22.66 4.43 8.67
CA GLY A 240 23.31 5.14 9.80
C GLY A 240 23.24 4.50 11.18
N GLN A 241 22.81 3.24 11.31
CA GLN A 241 23.04 2.50 12.56
C GLN A 241 24.43 1.87 12.52
N ARG A 242 25.42 2.61 13.01
CA ARG A 242 26.63 2.01 13.59
C ARG A 242 26.33 1.59 15.02
#